data_AF-A0A8S1PSW9-F1
#
_entry.id   AF-A0A8S1PSW9-F1
#
_cell.length_a   1.000
_cell.length_b   1.000
_cell.length_c   1.000
_cell.angle_alpha   90.00
_cell.angle_beta   90.00
_cell.angle_gamma   90.00
#
_symmetry.space_group_name_H-M   'P 1'
#
loop_
_entity.id
_entity.type
_entity.pdbx_description
1 polymer ?
#
loop_
_entity_poly.entity_id
_entity_poly.type
_entity_poly.pdbx_seq_one_letter_code
_entity_poly.pdbx_strand_id
1 'polypeptide(L)'
;MNQNEENNDQQQQQDNQVIENQKQVEKKVVVQPFEQEKQKIQYKYLGQPPFEINPEEEDISCIEGRIPNIQALDKCINLKRLCLRTNLISKLEGLQNCVLLEELDLYDNRLIKIENIELLVNLEILDLSFNNIKKIENLENQKKLKKLFLLSNKIKKIQNIDFPELTMLELGSNKISEIENLDRLPKLRELFLGKNKIQIIKNLEPLADTLELLSLSCNKIQFIQPEIQCLKNLNYLQIAENFITNIENLNGLQELELLDLAHNKITKVQGIDQLQKLQDFWLLMKHQQEFHLRLQYNNNSVISNNEGTNFYQSIQLYFKSVQIIEQSSNYLC
;
A
#
# COMPACT_ATOMS: atom_id res chain seq x y z
N MET A 1 -62.72 31.09 -41.86
CA MET A 1 -61.27 30.88 -42.08
C MET A 1 -60.38 31.81 -41.24
N ASN A 2 -60.89 32.72 -40.40
CA ASN A 2 -60.06 33.63 -39.59
C ASN A 2 -60.28 33.48 -38.07
N GLN A 3 -60.39 32.25 -37.55
CA GLN A 3 -60.41 32.00 -36.08
C GLN A 3 -59.45 30.90 -35.62
N ASN A 4 -58.73 30.26 -36.56
CA ASN A 4 -57.76 29.20 -36.25
C ASN A 4 -56.30 29.65 -36.39
N GLU A 5 -56.04 30.86 -36.92
CA GLU A 5 -54.68 31.41 -37.01
C GLU A 5 -54.33 32.27 -35.78
N GLU A 6 -55.27 33.06 -35.24
CA GLU A 6 -55.03 33.85 -34.01
C GLU A 6 -54.85 32.99 -32.75
N ASN A 7 -55.45 31.79 -32.70
CA ASN A 7 -55.28 30.86 -31.58
C ASN A 7 -53.94 30.12 -31.60
N ASN A 8 -53.33 29.92 -32.78
CA ASN A 8 -52.02 29.26 -32.88
C ASN A 8 -50.86 30.20 -32.52
N ASP A 9 -50.98 31.49 -32.82
CA ASP A 9 -49.97 32.50 -32.46
C ASP A 9 -49.96 32.80 -30.94
N GLN A 10 -51.12 32.76 -30.28
CA GLN A 10 -51.19 32.92 -28.82
C GLN A 10 -50.66 31.69 -28.07
N GLN A 11 -50.85 30.48 -28.61
CA GLN A 11 -50.31 29.24 -28.05
C GLN A 11 -48.77 29.18 -28.19
N GLN A 12 -48.22 29.57 -29.35
CA GLN A 12 -46.76 29.64 -29.55
C GLN A 12 -46.07 30.73 -28.71
N GLN A 13 -46.74 31.86 -28.44
CA GLN A 13 -46.18 32.89 -27.55
C GLN A 13 -46.22 32.48 -26.07
N GLN A 14 -47.24 31.74 -25.64
CA GLN A 14 -47.27 31.16 -24.28
C GLN A 14 -46.24 30.04 -24.11
N ASP A 15 -46.06 29.16 -25.10
CA ASP A 15 -45.06 28.10 -25.03
C ASP A 15 -43.62 28.65 -25.07
N ASN A 16 -43.36 29.70 -25.84
CA ASN A 16 -42.05 30.38 -25.82
C ASN A 16 -41.78 31.15 -24.52
N GLN A 17 -42.79 31.74 -23.88
CA GLN A 17 -42.64 32.33 -22.54
C GLN A 17 -42.43 31.25 -21.46
N VAL A 18 -43.04 30.08 -21.58
CA VAL A 18 -42.80 28.94 -20.66
C VAL A 18 -41.39 28.38 -20.86
N ILE A 19 -40.88 28.31 -22.10
CA ILE A 19 -39.51 27.85 -22.40
C ILE A 19 -38.46 28.90 -21.98
N GLU A 20 -38.70 30.20 -22.14
CA GLU A 20 -37.80 31.25 -21.63
C GLU A 20 -37.82 31.34 -20.10
N ASN A 21 -38.98 31.16 -19.46
CA ASN A 21 -39.08 31.09 -18.00
C ASN A 21 -38.48 29.78 -17.43
N GLN A 22 -38.55 28.66 -18.15
CA GLN A 22 -37.85 27.42 -17.77
C GLN A 22 -36.33 27.52 -17.97
N LYS A 23 -35.86 28.23 -19.00
CA LYS A 23 -34.42 28.52 -19.22
C LYS A 23 -33.85 29.57 -18.25
N GLN A 24 -34.67 30.39 -17.60
CA GLN A 24 -34.24 31.32 -16.54
C GLN A 24 -34.25 30.70 -15.13
N VAL A 25 -34.93 29.56 -14.93
CA VAL A 25 -34.99 28.86 -13.63
C VAL A 25 -33.91 27.76 -13.50
N GLU A 26 -33.25 27.36 -14.59
CA GLU A 26 -32.01 26.58 -14.54
C GLU A 26 -30.77 27.47 -14.32
N LYS A 27 -30.85 28.44 -13.41
CA LYS A 27 -29.65 28.90 -12.72
C LYS A 27 -29.21 27.75 -11.82
N LYS A 28 -28.19 27.02 -12.29
CA LYS A 28 -27.36 26.08 -11.51
C LYS A 28 -27.40 26.45 -10.03
N VAL A 29 -28.25 25.78 -9.27
CA VAL A 29 -27.99 25.57 -7.85
C VAL A 29 -26.86 24.58 -7.86
N VAL A 30 -25.63 25.10 -7.95
CA VAL A 30 -24.46 24.38 -7.49
C VAL A 30 -24.72 24.18 -6.02
N VAL A 31 -25.32 23.05 -5.66
CA VAL A 31 -25.22 22.54 -4.30
C VAL A 31 -23.74 22.21 -4.17
N GLN A 32 -22.95 23.20 -3.74
CA GLN A 32 -21.66 22.91 -3.15
C GLN A 32 -21.95 21.88 -2.06
N PRO A 33 -21.20 20.77 -1.98
CA PRO A 33 -21.27 19.94 -0.80
C PRO A 33 -21.12 20.89 0.38
N PHE A 34 -22.06 20.86 1.33
CA PHE A 34 -21.89 21.53 2.60
C PHE A 34 -20.81 20.75 3.38
N GLU A 35 -19.60 20.71 2.83
CA GLU A 35 -18.42 20.63 3.65
C GLU A 35 -18.48 21.91 4.45
N GLN A 36 -18.89 21.80 5.72
CA GLN A 36 -18.35 22.73 6.69
C GLN A 36 -16.84 22.66 6.46
N GLU A 37 -16.28 23.68 5.80
CA GLU A 37 -14.88 24.02 5.95
C GLU A 37 -14.73 24.22 7.45
N LYS A 38 -14.45 23.14 8.19
CA LYS A 38 -13.77 23.23 9.46
C LYS A 38 -12.53 24.01 9.06
N GLN A 39 -12.52 25.32 9.33
CA GLN A 39 -11.37 26.17 9.09
C GLN A 39 -10.20 25.39 9.68
N LYS A 40 -9.34 24.84 8.81
CA LYS A 40 -8.30 23.94 9.28
C LYS A 40 -7.40 24.79 10.16
N ILE A 41 -7.55 24.61 11.46
CA ILE A 41 -6.87 25.44 12.45
C ILE A 41 -5.38 25.28 12.17
N GLN A 42 -4.71 26.40 11.91
CA GLN A 42 -3.30 26.39 11.59
C GLN A 42 -2.55 26.71 12.88
N TYR A 43 -2.07 25.68 13.57
CA TYR A 43 -1.23 25.86 14.75
C TYR A 43 0.19 26.24 14.35
N LYS A 44 0.84 27.09 15.14
CA LYS A 44 2.26 27.43 14.92
C LYS A 44 3.20 26.34 15.45
N TYR A 45 2.82 25.66 16.53
CA TYR A 45 3.56 24.56 17.13
C TYR A 45 2.63 23.73 18.06
N LEU A 46 3.07 22.51 18.40
CA LEU A 46 2.39 21.62 19.36
C LEU A 46 2.41 22.23 20.78
N GLY A 47 1.29 22.22 21.52
CA GLY A 47 1.23 22.82 22.87
C GLY A 47 0.56 24.19 22.95
N GLN A 48 -0.05 24.68 21.86
CA GLN A 48 -0.91 25.86 21.87
C GLN A 48 -2.39 25.47 21.94
N PRO A 49 -3.26 26.30 22.56
CA PRO A 49 -4.70 26.07 22.57
C PRO A 49 -5.26 25.76 21.17
N PRO A 50 -6.12 24.74 21.02
CA PRO A 50 -6.73 23.93 22.09
C PRO A 50 -5.89 22.72 22.52
N PHE A 51 -4.70 22.49 21.94
CA PHE A 51 -3.81 21.39 22.29
C PHE A 51 -2.87 21.81 23.42
N GLU A 52 -3.41 21.94 24.64
CA GLU A 52 -2.58 22.03 25.84
C GLU A 52 -1.95 20.66 26.11
N ILE A 53 -0.64 20.63 26.33
CA ILE A 53 0.09 19.39 26.64
C ILE A 53 0.17 19.26 28.16
N ASN A 54 -0.28 18.12 28.68
CA ASN A 54 -0.04 17.73 30.06
C ASN A 54 1.30 16.95 30.14
N PRO A 55 2.33 17.46 30.84
CA PRO A 55 3.65 16.80 30.91
C PRO A 55 3.66 15.41 31.54
N GLU A 56 2.62 15.06 32.30
CA GLU A 56 2.47 13.75 32.95
C GLU A 56 1.85 12.70 32.02
N GLU A 57 1.38 13.07 30.83
CA GLU A 57 0.80 12.13 29.87
C GLU A 57 1.87 11.21 29.26
N GLU A 58 1.60 9.90 29.27
CA GLU A 58 2.42 8.91 28.58
C GLU A 58 2.04 8.75 27.10
N ASP A 59 0.91 9.32 26.68
CA ASP A 59 0.36 9.22 25.33
C ASP A 59 -0.20 10.57 24.90
N ILE A 60 0.40 11.15 23.86
CA ILE A 60 -0.02 12.43 23.28
C ILE A 60 -0.37 12.19 21.82
N SER A 61 -1.59 12.60 21.43
CA SER A 61 -2.04 12.55 20.05
C SER A 61 -2.54 13.91 19.56
N CYS A 62 -2.01 14.37 18.44
CA CYS A 62 -2.50 15.54 17.72
C CYS A 62 -2.52 15.26 16.21
N ILE A 63 -3.70 14.86 15.73
CA ILE A 63 -3.93 14.49 14.34
C ILE A 63 -4.60 15.66 13.59
N GLU A 64 -4.21 15.89 12.33
CA GLU A 64 -4.81 16.91 11.46
C GLU A 64 -4.68 18.37 11.96
N GLY A 65 -3.73 18.64 12.86
CA GLY A 65 -3.52 19.98 13.44
C GLY A 65 -2.80 20.98 12.53
N ARG A 66 -2.27 20.55 11.39
CA ARG A 66 -1.38 21.37 10.54
C ARG A 66 -0.16 21.93 11.29
N ILE A 67 0.32 21.24 12.31
CA ILE A 67 1.46 21.66 13.12
C ILE A 67 2.74 21.61 12.29
N PRO A 68 3.51 22.71 12.15
CA PRO A 68 4.74 22.71 11.38
C PRO A 68 5.98 22.33 12.19
N ASN A 69 5.93 22.46 13.52
CA ASN A 69 7.05 22.21 14.42
C ASN A 69 6.60 21.51 15.71
N ILE A 70 7.37 20.52 16.14
CA ILE A 70 7.23 19.86 17.43
C ILE A 70 7.92 20.76 18.48
N GLN A 71 7.17 21.25 19.46
CA GLN A 71 7.68 22.05 20.57
C GLN A 71 6.86 21.70 21.83
N ALA A 72 7.27 22.25 22.97
CA ALA A 72 6.60 22.10 24.28
C ALA A 72 6.57 20.67 24.85
N LEU A 73 7.32 19.73 24.26
CA LEU A 73 7.51 18.38 24.79
C LEU A 73 8.70 18.26 25.76
N ASP A 74 9.42 19.35 26.03
CA ASP A 74 10.62 19.35 26.88
C ASP A 74 10.37 18.81 28.29
N LYS A 75 9.12 18.92 28.78
CA LYS A 75 8.70 18.42 30.11
C LYS A 75 8.04 17.04 30.08
N CYS A 76 7.74 16.49 28.91
CA CYS A 76 7.03 15.23 28.74
C CYS A 76 7.98 14.03 28.88
N ILE A 77 8.62 13.91 30.03
CA ILE A 77 9.68 12.92 30.28
C ILE A 77 9.14 11.48 30.40
N ASN A 78 7.84 11.34 30.66
CA ASN A 78 7.13 10.06 30.79
C ASN A 78 6.47 9.61 29.46
N LEU A 79 6.62 10.39 28.39
CA LEU A 79 5.97 10.13 27.11
C LEU A 79 6.47 8.81 26.49
N LYS A 80 5.54 7.88 26.26
CA LYS A 80 5.77 6.58 25.61
C LYS A 80 5.24 6.54 24.19
N ARG A 81 4.13 7.24 23.92
CA ARG A 81 3.51 7.30 22.58
C ARG A 81 3.27 8.72 22.13
N LEU A 82 3.72 9.04 20.92
CA LEU A 82 3.49 10.34 20.29
C LEU A 82 2.92 10.15 18.89
N CYS A 83 1.68 10.57 18.70
CA CYS A 83 0.97 10.47 17.44
C CYS A 83 0.73 11.86 16.85
N LEU A 84 1.34 12.15 15.70
CA LEU A 84 1.31 13.45 15.02
C LEU A 84 0.92 13.32 13.55
N ARG A 85 -0.03 12.41 13.25
CA ARG A 85 -0.48 12.12 11.88
C ARG A 85 -1.08 13.34 11.17
N THR A 86 -0.84 13.46 9.87
CA THR A 86 -1.46 14.48 9.00
C THR A 86 -1.19 15.90 9.51
N ASN A 87 0.08 16.23 9.72
CA ASN A 87 0.54 17.56 10.13
C ASN A 87 1.47 18.16 9.06
N LEU A 88 2.16 19.26 9.39
CA LEU A 88 3.08 19.95 8.47
C LEU A 88 4.53 19.84 8.94
N ILE A 89 4.86 18.86 9.78
CA ILE A 89 6.15 18.75 10.46
C ILE A 89 7.23 18.48 9.42
N SER A 90 8.23 19.35 9.38
CA SER A 90 9.34 19.24 8.41
C SER A 90 10.65 18.80 9.03
N LYS A 91 10.75 18.80 10.36
CA LYS A 91 11.90 18.35 11.14
C LYS A 91 11.48 17.70 12.45
N LEU A 92 12.28 16.75 12.90
CA LEU A 92 12.17 16.15 14.22
C LEU A 92 13.00 17.01 15.18
N GLU A 93 12.38 17.96 15.87
CA GLU A 93 13.05 18.77 16.90
C GLU A 93 12.16 18.72 18.15
N GLY A 94 12.70 18.97 19.34
CA GLY A 94 11.91 19.03 20.58
C GLY A 94 11.56 17.68 21.22
N LEU A 95 12.19 16.58 20.80
CA LEU A 95 11.98 15.23 21.34
C LEU A 95 13.11 14.75 22.27
N GLN A 96 14.08 15.61 22.59
CA GLN A 96 15.35 15.20 23.21
C GLN A 96 15.17 14.63 24.63
N ASN A 97 14.13 15.08 25.34
CA ASN A 97 13.82 14.62 26.69
C ASN A 97 12.82 13.45 26.72
N CYS A 98 12.23 13.08 25.58
CA CYS A 98 11.26 12.00 25.46
C CYS A 98 11.96 10.62 25.32
N VAL A 99 12.94 10.34 26.19
CA VAL A 99 13.81 9.15 26.07
C VAL A 99 13.09 7.82 26.31
N LEU A 100 11.90 7.88 26.93
CA LEU A 100 11.02 6.72 27.15
C LEU A 100 10.09 6.44 25.97
N LEU A 101 10.19 7.18 24.87
CA LEU A 101 9.31 7.00 23.72
C LEU A 101 9.50 5.62 23.08
N GLU A 102 8.41 4.87 23.00
CA GLU A 102 8.29 3.53 22.43
C GLU A 102 7.62 3.56 21.06
N GLU A 103 6.68 4.49 20.84
CA GLU A 103 5.95 4.66 19.58
C GLU A 103 5.98 6.12 19.12
N LEU A 104 6.43 6.32 17.89
CA LEU A 104 6.43 7.61 17.22
C LEU A 104 5.75 7.49 15.86
N ASP A 105 4.60 8.13 15.73
CA ASP A 105 3.81 8.17 14.49
C ASP A 105 3.79 9.59 13.91
N LEU A 106 4.42 9.72 12.75
CA LEU A 106 4.55 10.95 11.96
C LEU A 106 4.04 10.74 10.53
N TYR A 107 3.11 9.81 10.36
CA TYR A 107 2.44 9.58 9.08
C TYR A 107 1.92 10.89 8.48
N ASP A 108 2.10 11.08 7.18
CA ASP A 108 1.58 12.24 6.43
C ASP A 108 2.06 13.57 7.01
N ASN A 109 3.37 13.80 6.86
CA ASN A 109 4.05 15.03 7.25
C ASN A 109 4.97 15.51 6.12
N ARG A 110 5.94 16.38 6.41
CA ARG A 110 6.82 17.03 5.43
C ARG A 110 8.30 16.73 5.67
N LEU A 111 8.64 15.68 6.39
CA LEU A 111 10.02 15.30 6.69
C LEU A 111 10.79 14.97 5.41
N ILE A 112 12.00 15.50 5.26
CA ILE A 112 12.87 15.26 4.09
C ILE A 112 14.04 14.31 4.44
N LYS A 113 14.35 14.20 5.73
CA LYS A 113 15.40 13.36 6.31
C LYS A 113 14.99 12.92 7.71
N ILE A 114 15.63 11.85 8.17
CA ILE A 114 15.54 11.38 9.56
C ILE A 114 16.70 12.03 10.29
N GLU A 115 16.43 12.75 11.37
CA GLU A 115 17.44 13.45 12.19
C GLU A 115 16.95 13.59 13.62
N ASN A 116 17.85 13.89 14.57
CA ASN A 116 17.54 14.17 15.97
C ASN A 116 16.70 13.08 16.67
N ILE A 117 16.92 11.82 16.28
CA ILE A 117 16.24 10.64 16.84
C ILE A 117 17.19 9.79 17.69
N GLU A 118 18.48 10.15 17.76
CA GLU A 118 19.55 9.38 18.38
C GLU A 118 19.33 9.06 19.88
N LEU A 119 18.55 9.89 20.58
CA LEU A 119 18.21 9.71 21.99
C LEU A 119 16.95 8.84 22.21
N LEU A 120 16.14 8.61 21.17
CA LEU A 120 14.91 7.81 21.24
C LEU A 120 15.25 6.32 21.10
N VAL A 121 16.04 5.82 22.05
CA VAL A 121 16.62 4.47 22.02
C VAL A 121 15.62 3.36 22.37
N ASN A 122 14.46 3.74 22.92
CA ASN A 122 13.40 2.81 23.32
C ASN A 122 12.34 2.58 22.25
N LEU A 123 12.46 3.22 21.07
CA LEU A 123 11.49 3.07 20.00
C LEU A 123 11.34 1.61 19.55
N GLU A 124 10.12 1.12 19.61
CA GLU A 124 9.67 -0.17 19.09
C GLU A 124 8.88 -0.02 17.79
N ILE A 125 8.15 1.09 17.63
CA ILE A 125 7.34 1.40 16.45
C ILE A 125 7.67 2.80 15.96
N LEU A 126 8.01 2.92 14.68
CA LEU A 126 8.26 4.19 14.01
C LEU A 126 7.51 4.25 12.68
N ASP A 127 6.52 5.14 12.59
CA ASP A 127 5.81 5.43 11.34
C ASP A 127 6.26 6.78 10.77
N LEU A 128 6.95 6.73 9.63
CA LEU A 128 7.42 7.88 8.84
C LEU A 128 6.81 7.86 7.44
N SER A 129 5.69 7.17 7.27
CA SER A 129 5.02 7.04 5.97
C SER A 129 4.48 8.36 5.47
N PHE A 130 4.31 8.50 4.16
CA PHE A 130 3.80 9.71 3.50
C PHE A 130 4.60 10.97 3.87
N ASN A 131 5.92 10.86 3.76
CA ASN A 131 6.84 11.97 3.92
C ASN A 131 7.66 12.18 2.62
N ASN A 132 8.74 12.96 2.70
CA ASN A 132 9.63 13.25 1.57
C ASN A 132 11.06 12.70 1.79
N ILE A 133 11.21 11.68 2.64
CA ILE A 133 12.49 11.11 3.05
C ILE A 133 13.19 10.46 1.87
N LYS A 134 14.47 10.77 1.67
CA LYS A 134 15.25 10.28 0.52
C LYS A 134 16.17 9.10 0.85
N LYS A 135 16.51 8.92 2.12
CA LYS A 135 17.46 7.92 2.61
C LYS A 135 17.04 7.46 3.99
N ILE A 136 17.31 6.18 4.27
CA ILE A 136 17.33 5.65 5.62
C ILE A 136 18.69 6.01 6.21
N GLU A 137 18.70 6.79 7.28
CA GLU A 137 19.90 7.34 7.94
C GLU A 137 19.57 7.73 9.38
N ASN A 138 20.59 7.84 10.24
CA ASN A 138 20.44 8.29 11.62
C ASN A 138 19.51 7.41 12.47
N LEU A 139 19.45 6.10 12.18
CA LEU A 139 18.67 5.12 12.93
C LEU A 139 19.53 4.10 13.68
N GLU A 140 20.83 4.37 13.85
CA GLU A 140 21.81 3.39 14.32
C GLU A 140 21.55 2.94 15.77
N ASN A 141 20.93 3.82 16.58
CA ASN A 141 20.65 3.58 18.01
C ASN A 141 19.30 2.91 18.27
N GLN A 142 18.40 2.84 17.29
CA GLN A 142 17.04 2.32 17.43
C GLN A 142 16.99 0.79 17.40
N LYS A 143 17.79 0.14 18.26
CA LYS A 143 17.97 -1.33 18.26
C LYS A 143 16.74 -2.12 18.71
N LYS A 144 15.77 -1.46 19.35
CA LYS A 144 14.51 -2.07 19.81
C LYS A 144 13.38 -2.02 18.78
N LEU A 145 13.59 -1.41 17.60
CA LEU A 145 12.55 -1.31 16.58
C LEU A 145 12.06 -2.70 16.16
N LYS A 146 10.75 -2.91 16.28
CA LYS A 146 10.01 -4.09 15.83
C LYS A 146 9.27 -3.79 14.53
N LYS A 147 8.77 -2.57 14.35
CA LYS A 147 8.04 -2.14 13.15
C LYS A 147 8.56 -0.79 12.64
N LEU A 148 8.88 -0.74 11.36
CA LEU A 148 9.33 0.48 10.68
C LEU A 148 8.51 0.70 9.42
N PHE A 149 7.76 1.80 9.40
CA PHE A 149 6.94 2.20 8.25
C PHE A 149 7.56 3.40 7.52
N LEU A 150 7.86 3.20 6.24
CA LEU A 150 8.46 4.19 5.34
C LEU A 150 7.71 4.27 4.02
N LEU A 151 6.45 3.83 3.99
CA LEU A 151 5.55 3.87 2.83
C LEU A 151 5.49 5.28 2.24
N SER A 152 5.44 5.40 0.91
CA SER A 152 5.22 6.68 0.21
C SER A 152 6.28 7.74 0.56
N ASN A 153 7.55 7.40 0.35
CA ASN A 153 8.70 8.30 0.49
C ASN A 153 9.48 8.40 -0.84
N LYS A 154 10.72 8.88 -0.79
CA LYS A 154 11.61 9.04 -1.96
C LYS A 154 12.90 8.22 -1.83
N ILE A 155 12.87 7.14 -1.04
CA ILE A 155 14.01 6.27 -0.75
C ILE A 155 14.41 5.52 -2.01
N LYS A 156 15.71 5.48 -2.31
CA LYS A 156 16.26 4.83 -3.51
C LYS A 156 16.95 3.49 -3.24
N LYS A 157 17.39 3.27 -2.00
CA LYS A 157 18.20 2.12 -1.58
C LYS A 157 17.82 1.71 -0.18
N ILE A 158 17.87 0.41 0.06
CA ILE A 158 17.78 -0.17 1.39
C ILE A 158 19.20 -0.10 1.95
N GLN A 159 19.44 0.75 2.94
CA GLN A 159 20.78 1.01 3.50
C GLN A 159 20.65 1.44 4.95
N ASN A 160 21.73 1.33 5.71
CA ASN A 160 21.76 1.72 7.13
C ASN A 160 20.64 1.05 7.96
N ILE A 161 20.33 -0.22 7.62
CA ILE A 161 19.35 -1.02 8.33
C ILE A 161 20.09 -2.05 9.20
N ASP A 162 20.05 -1.86 10.52
CA ASP A 162 20.63 -2.78 11.50
C ASP A 162 19.73 -2.84 12.72
N PHE A 163 18.67 -3.64 12.57
CA PHE A 163 17.53 -3.71 13.48
C PHE A 163 17.32 -5.17 13.89
N PRO A 164 17.98 -5.63 14.97
CA PRO A 164 17.97 -7.04 15.37
C PRO A 164 16.59 -7.53 15.82
N GLU A 165 15.71 -6.62 16.23
CA GLU A 165 14.36 -6.91 16.71
C GLU A 165 13.26 -6.70 15.66
N LEU A 166 13.61 -6.25 14.44
CA LEU A 166 12.62 -5.86 13.44
C LEU A 166 11.87 -7.07 12.88
N THR A 167 10.55 -7.06 12.99
CA THR A 167 9.67 -8.09 12.46
C THR A 167 8.92 -7.64 11.22
N MET A 168 8.73 -6.33 11.04
CA MET A 168 8.01 -5.75 9.91
C MET A 168 8.75 -4.53 9.35
N LEU A 169 8.95 -4.53 8.02
CA LEU A 169 9.54 -3.42 7.27
C LEU A 169 8.64 -3.04 6.09
N GLU A 170 8.10 -1.83 6.12
CA GLU A 170 7.25 -1.29 5.06
C GLU A 170 7.99 -0.21 4.26
N LEU A 171 8.29 -0.50 2.99
CA LEU A 171 9.05 0.33 2.06
C LEU A 171 8.31 0.59 0.74
N GLY A 172 7.01 0.38 0.72
CA GLY A 172 6.15 0.56 -0.43
C GLY A 172 6.15 1.99 -0.97
N SER A 173 5.79 2.17 -2.25
CA SER A 173 5.69 3.47 -2.91
C SER A 173 6.95 4.34 -2.77
N ASN A 174 8.12 3.73 -2.98
CA ASN A 174 9.42 4.40 -2.95
C ASN A 174 10.07 4.37 -4.36
N LYS A 175 11.40 4.51 -4.42
CA LYS A 175 12.19 4.49 -5.67
C LYS A 175 13.29 3.43 -5.61
N ILE A 176 13.08 2.37 -4.84
CA ILE A 176 14.04 1.27 -4.65
C ILE A 176 14.11 0.44 -5.92
N SER A 177 15.32 0.16 -6.39
CA SER A 177 15.53 -0.63 -7.62
C SER A 177 16.05 -2.04 -7.34
N GLU A 178 16.58 -2.29 -6.14
CA GLU A 178 17.23 -3.56 -5.78
C GLU A 178 16.90 -3.94 -4.35
N ILE A 179 16.75 -5.24 -4.12
CA ILE A 179 16.66 -5.85 -2.80
C ILE A 179 18.10 -6.07 -2.33
N GLU A 180 18.50 -5.44 -1.22
CA GLU A 180 19.87 -5.47 -0.71
C GLU A 180 19.90 -5.20 0.81
N ASN A 181 21.02 -5.55 1.45
CA ASN A 181 21.34 -5.22 2.86
C ASN A 181 20.37 -5.79 3.91
N LEU A 182 19.77 -6.95 3.67
CA LEU A 182 18.81 -7.58 4.60
C LEU A 182 19.48 -8.50 5.64
N ASP A 183 20.82 -8.62 5.63
CA ASP A 183 21.60 -9.51 6.50
C ASP A 183 21.54 -9.17 8.00
N ARG A 184 21.08 -7.97 8.34
CA ARG A 184 20.97 -7.48 9.71
C ARG A 184 19.53 -7.44 10.25
N LEU A 185 18.63 -8.18 9.62
CA LEU A 185 17.22 -8.28 10.01
C LEU A 185 16.81 -9.73 10.35
N PRO A 186 17.45 -10.38 11.33
CA PRO A 186 17.32 -11.82 11.58
C PRO A 186 15.93 -12.26 12.09
N LYS A 187 15.02 -11.32 12.39
CA LYS A 187 13.66 -11.59 12.88
C LYS A 187 12.58 -11.11 11.91
N LEU A 188 12.95 -10.66 10.71
CA LEU A 188 11.99 -10.07 9.77
C LEU A 188 11.02 -11.12 9.24
N ARG A 189 9.73 -10.86 9.43
CA ARG A 189 8.60 -11.71 9.02
C ARG A 189 7.83 -11.10 7.86
N GLU A 190 7.71 -9.78 7.83
CA GLU A 190 6.92 -9.06 6.84
C GLU A 190 7.78 -8.01 6.12
N LEU A 191 7.88 -8.15 4.80
CA LEU A 191 8.62 -7.21 3.95
C LEU A 191 7.71 -6.68 2.83
N PHE A 192 7.42 -5.39 2.88
CA PHE A 192 6.62 -4.71 1.87
C PHE A 192 7.49 -3.81 0.99
N LEU A 193 7.53 -4.14 -0.29
CA LEU A 193 8.32 -3.47 -1.33
C LEU A 193 7.46 -3.08 -2.53
N GLY A 194 6.14 -3.02 -2.36
CA GLY A 194 5.21 -2.70 -3.44
C GLY A 194 5.43 -1.30 -4.04
N LYS A 195 5.03 -1.06 -5.29
CA LYS A 195 5.15 0.26 -5.97
C LYS A 195 6.59 0.83 -5.94
N ASN A 196 7.57 0.00 -6.27
CA ASN A 196 8.98 0.38 -6.39
C ASN A 196 9.47 0.22 -7.86
N LYS A 197 10.78 0.06 -8.07
CA LYS A 197 11.42 -0.09 -9.39
C LYS A 197 12.23 -1.40 -9.50
N ILE A 198 11.91 -2.39 -8.66
CA ILE A 198 12.63 -3.66 -8.59
C ILE A 198 12.39 -4.45 -9.87
N GLN A 199 13.45 -4.99 -10.45
CA GLN A 199 13.39 -5.80 -11.68
C GLN A 199 13.75 -7.27 -11.46
N ILE A 200 14.55 -7.56 -10.43
CA ILE A 200 15.11 -8.88 -10.13
C ILE A 200 14.89 -9.16 -8.66
N ILE A 201 14.29 -10.31 -8.35
CA ILE A 201 14.21 -10.88 -7.01
C ILE A 201 15.55 -11.55 -6.72
N LYS A 202 16.27 -11.06 -5.71
CA LYS A 202 17.59 -11.57 -5.30
C LYS A 202 17.85 -11.19 -3.83
N ASN A 203 18.90 -11.72 -3.24
CA ASN A 203 19.38 -11.36 -1.90
C ASN A 203 18.33 -11.61 -0.80
N LEU A 204 17.60 -12.71 -0.91
CA LEU A 204 16.56 -13.12 0.05
C LEU A 204 17.05 -14.18 1.03
N GLU A 205 18.23 -14.76 0.78
CA GLU A 205 18.84 -15.83 1.58
C GLU A 205 18.95 -15.48 3.07
N PRO A 206 19.26 -14.23 3.48
CA PRO A 206 19.29 -13.89 4.90
C PRO A 206 17.95 -14.03 5.62
N LEU A 207 16.84 -14.08 4.88
CA LEU A 207 15.48 -14.13 5.40
C LEU A 207 14.82 -15.51 5.22
N ALA A 208 15.58 -16.50 4.72
CA ALA A 208 15.10 -17.85 4.37
C ALA A 208 14.28 -18.53 5.46
N ASP A 209 14.68 -18.34 6.72
CA ASP A 209 14.08 -19.01 7.88
C ASP A 209 13.06 -18.14 8.64
N THR A 210 12.84 -16.88 8.25
CA THR A 210 11.99 -15.95 9.02
C THR A 210 10.86 -15.30 8.23
N LEU A 211 11.00 -15.12 6.92
CA LEU A 211 10.03 -14.35 6.14
C LEU A 211 8.74 -15.14 5.89
N GLU A 212 7.61 -14.53 6.26
CA GLU A 212 6.26 -15.09 6.16
C GLU A 212 5.43 -14.35 5.12
N LEU A 213 5.70 -13.06 4.90
CA LEU A 213 5.04 -12.22 3.89
C LEU A 213 6.05 -11.43 3.08
N LEU A 214 5.94 -11.53 1.75
CA LEU A 214 6.70 -10.73 0.79
C LEU A 214 5.75 -10.05 -0.20
N SER A 215 5.72 -8.72 -0.17
CA SER A 215 4.96 -7.91 -1.13
C SER A 215 5.90 -7.21 -2.10
N LEU A 216 5.80 -7.56 -3.37
CA LEU A 216 6.53 -7.00 -4.51
C LEU A 216 5.58 -6.44 -5.58
N SER A 217 4.30 -6.23 -5.26
CA SER A 217 3.30 -5.74 -6.22
C SER A 217 3.67 -4.38 -6.85
N CYS A 218 3.22 -4.12 -8.07
CA CYS A 218 3.49 -2.88 -8.81
C CYS A 218 5.01 -2.58 -8.96
N ASN A 219 5.82 -3.58 -9.32
CA ASN A 219 7.25 -3.40 -9.61
C ASN A 219 7.53 -3.56 -11.12
N LYS A 220 8.75 -3.94 -11.50
CA LYS A 220 9.19 -4.16 -12.89
C LYS A 220 9.72 -5.57 -13.12
N ILE A 221 9.26 -6.53 -12.32
CA ILE A 221 9.76 -7.91 -12.34
C ILE A 221 9.25 -8.61 -13.60
N GLN A 222 10.14 -9.27 -14.34
CA GLN A 222 9.80 -10.00 -15.57
C GLN A 222 9.81 -11.52 -15.39
N PHE A 223 10.56 -12.00 -14.40
CA PHE A 223 10.75 -13.43 -14.12
C PHE A 223 10.73 -13.64 -12.61
N ILE A 224 10.19 -14.76 -12.17
CA ILE A 224 10.31 -15.22 -10.79
C ILE A 224 11.67 -15.94 -10.68
N GLN A 225 12.62 -15.34 -9.97
CA GLN A 225 13.96 -15.90 -9.84
C GLN A 225 13.99 -17.16 -8.95
N PRO A 226 14.85 -18.15 -9.22
CA PRO A 226 15.01 -19.36 -8.39
C PRO A 226 15.28 -19.09 -6.91
N GLU A 227 15.96 -18.00 -6.61
CA GLU A 227 16.34 -17.54 -5.28
C GLU A 227 15.14 -17.41 -4.33
N ILE A 228 13.93 -17.15 -4.85
CA ILE A 228 12.72 -17.10 -4.01
C ILE A 228 12.45 -18.41 -3.27
N GLN A 229 12.90 -19.55 -3.82
CA GLN A 229 12.69 -20.87 -3.22
C GLN A 229 13.41 -21.07 -1.88
N CYS A 230 14.34 -20.17 -1.50
CA CYS A 230 14.95 -20.22 -0.18
C CYS A 230 13.97 -19.88 0.95
N LEU A 231 12.88 -19.16 0.66
CA LEU A 231 11.90 -18.68 1.64
C LEU A 231 10.89 -19.77 2.02
N LYS A 232 11.32 -20.75 2.83
CA LYS A 232 10.52 -21.95 3.14
C LYS A 232 9.30 -21.67 4.00
N ASN A 233 9.32 -20.59 4.79
CA ASN A 233 8.24 -20.19 5.70
C ASN A 233 7.30 -19.14 5.08
N LEU A 234 7.43 -18.87 3.78
CA LEU A 234 6.63 -17.85 3.11
C LEU A 234 5.18 -18.31 2.92
N ASN A 235 4.25 -17.63 3.59
CA ASN A 235 2.83 -17.90 3.53
C ASN A 235 2.13 -17.01 2.49
N TYR A 236 2.61 -15.77 2.33
CA TYR A 236 1.99 -14.75 1.48
C TYR A 236 3.00 -14.18 0.49
N LEU A 237 2.75 -14.41 -0.81
CA LEU A 237 3.54 -13.84 -1.90
C LEU A 237 2.65 -12.97 -2.79
N GLN A 238 2.84 -11.65 -2.70
CA GLN A 238 2.10 -10.68 -3.51
C GLN A 238 3.02 -10.08 -4.57
N ILE A 239 2.84 -10.44 -5.84
CA ILE A 239 3.66 -9.93 -6.96
C ILE A 239 2.80 -9.41 -8.12
N ALA A 240 1.59 -8.99 -7.81
CA ALA A 240 0.66 -8.39 -8.76
C ALA A 240 1.24 -7.17 -9.49
N GLU A 241 0.67 -6.79 -10.63
CA GLU A 241 1.05 -5.62 -11.42
C GLU A 241 2.55 -5.57 -11.75
N ASN A 242 3.11 -6.70 -12.17
CA ASN A 242 4.47 -6.81 -12.70
C ASN A 242 4.43 -7.16 -14.20
N PHE A 243 5.55 -7.60 -14.78
CA PHE A 243 5.68 -7.99 -16.18
C PHE A 243 5.97 -9.48 -16.36
N ILE A 244 5.55 -10.31 -15.40
CA ILE A 244 5.90 -11.73 -15.35
C ILE A 244 5.20 -12.49 -16.45
N THR A 245 5.95 -13.29 -17.21
CA THR A 245 5.42 -14.09 -18.31
C THR A 245 5.23 -15.57 -17.99
N ASN A 246 5.95 -16.07 -16.98
CA ASN A 246 5.96 -17.47 -16.61
C ASN A 246 5.79 -17.60 -15.09
N ILE A 247 4.87 -18.47 -14.67
CA ILE A 247 4.87 -18.99 -13.29
C ILE A 247 5.82 -20.18 -13.27
N GLU A 248 6.94 -20.04 -12.57
CA GLU A 248 7.98 -21.05 -12.39
C GLU A 248 8.73 -20.76 -11.08
N ASN A 249 9.59 -21.69 -10.64
CA ASN A 249 10.44 -21.50 -9.46
C ASN A 249 9.68 -21.28 -8.14
N LEU A 250 8.45 -21.78 -8.01
CA LEU A 250 7.67 -21.67 -6.77
C LEU A 250 7.65 -22.98 -5.96
N ASN A 251 8.16 -24.09 -6.52
CA ASN A 251 8.09 -25.42 -5.90
C ASN A 251 8.79 -25.52 -4.52
N GLY A 252 9.66 -24.58 -4.14
CA GLY A 252 10.26 -24.52 -2.80
C GLY A 252 9.34 -23.92 -1.71
N LEU A 253 8.28 -23.20 -2.09
CA LEU A 253 7.41 -22.44 -1.19
C LEU A 253 6.28 -23.32 -0.62
N GLN A 254 6.65 -24.35 0.14
CA GLN A 254 5.72 -25.39 0.62
C GLN A 254 4.67 -24.88 1.63
N GLU A 255 4.94 -23.75 2.27
CA GLU A 255 4.04 -23.08 3.22
C GLU A 255 3.12 -22.03 2.55
N LEU A 256 3.23 -21.81 1.24
CA LEU A 256 2.51 -20.73 0.57
C LEU A 256 0.99 -20.97 0.58
N GLU A 257 0.26 -20.05 1.22
CA GLU A 257 -1.20 -20.05 1.33
C GLU A 257 -1.84 -19.07 0.35
N LEU A 258 -1.17 -17.94 0.07
CA LEU A 258 -1.67 -16.93 -0.84
C LEU A 258 -0.61 -16.55 -1.88
N LEU A 259 -1.01 -16.64 -3.15
CA LEU A 259 -0.22 -16.20 -4.29
C LEU A 259 -1.03 -15.20 -5.12
N ASP A 260 -0.60 -13.94 -5.11
CA ASP A 260 -1.18 -12.91 -5.94
C ASP A 260 -0.27 -12.56 -7.13
N LEU A 261 -0.73 -12.92 -8.32
CA LEU A 261 -0.10 -12.70 -9.62
C LEU A 261 -0.99 -11.84 -10.54
N ALA A 262 -2.01 -11.17 -9.98
CA ALA A 262 -2.93 -10.35 -10.75
C ALA A 262 -2.19 -9.29 -11.60
N HIS A 263 -2.76 -8.93 -12.74
CA HIS A 263 -2.22 -7.93 -13.67
C HIS A 263 -0.76 -8.17 -14.13
N ASN A 264 -0.38 -9.43 -14.39
CA ASN A 264 0.89 -9.79 -15.05
C ASN A 264 0.69 -10.11 -16.56
N LYS A 265 1.72 -10.66 -17.22
CA LYS A 265 1.73 -11.06 -18.64
C LYS A 265 1.87 -12.57 -18.82
N ILE A 266 1.27 -13.34 -17.92
CA ILE A 266 1.52 -14.78 -17.79
C ILE A 266 0.98 -15.53 -19.02
N THR A 267 1.82 -16.35 -19.63
CA THR A 267 1.48 -17.20 -20.78
C THR A 267 1.77 -18.68 -20.51
N LYS A 268 2.54 -18.98 -19.47
CA LYS A 268 2.98 -20.33 -19.09
C LYS A 268 2.92 -20.51 -17.58
N VAL A 269 2.53 -21.70 -17.14
CA VAL A 269 2.43 -22.08 -15.73
C VAL A 269 3.09 -23.43 -15.50
N GLN A 270 4.00 -23.48 -14.52
CA GLN A 270 4.73 -24.68 -14.12
C GLN A 270 4.99 -24.68 -12.60
N GLY A 271 4.91 -25.86 -11.99
CA GLY A 271 5.30 -26.08 -10.58
C GLY A 271 4.30 -25.60 -9.54
N ILE A 272 3.21 -24.96 -9.95
CA ILE A 272 2.13 -24.50 -9.05
C ILE A 272 1.36 -25.68 -8.41
N ASP A 273 1.34 -26.83 -9.08
CA ASP A 273 0.77 -28.09 -8.61
C ASP A 273 1.49 -28.66 -7.36
N GLN A 274 2.70 -28.17 -7.09
CA GLN A 274 3.51 -28.57 -5.92
C GLN A 274 3.22 -27.73 -4.67
N LEU A 275 2.38 -26.68 -4.77
CA LEU A 275 2.02 -25.80 -3.66
C LEU A 275 0.82 -26.38 -2.90
N GLN A 276 1.10 -27.31 -1.98
CA GLN A 276 0.07 -28.10 -1.32
C GLN A 276 -0.78 -27.34 -0.30
N LYS A 277 -0.35 -26.14 0.13
CA LYS A 277 -1.06 -25.29 1.09
C LYS A 277 -1.75 -24.07 0.46
N LEU A 278 -1.64 -23.90 -0.86
CA LEU A 278 -2.17 -22.74 -1.56
C LEU A 278 -3.70 -22.70 -1.45
N GLN A 279 -4.23 -21.67 -0.81
CA GLN A 279 -5.66 -21.46 -0.60
C GLN A 279 -6.22 -20.40 -1.54
N ASP A 280 -5.49 -19.30 -1.71
CA ASP A 280 -5.95 -18.15 -2.50
C ASP A 280 -4.95 -17.87 -3.64
N PHE A 281 -5.41 -18.07 -4.88
CA PHE A 281 -4.62 -17.85 -6.08
C PHE A 281 -5.27 -16.80 -6.98
N TRP A 282 -4.63 -15.64 -7.08
CA TRP A 282 -5.13 -14.50 -7.85
C TRP A 282 -4.38 -14.38 -9.17
N LEU A 283 -5.12 -14.38 -10.27
CA LEU A 283 -4.59 -14.23 -11.61
C LEU A 283 -5.51 -13.31 -12.41
N LEU A 284 -4.94 -12.27 -13.01
CA LEU A 284 -5.68 -11.37 -13.89
C LEU A 284 -4.75 -10.93 -15.01
N MET A 285 -5.19 -11.07 -16.25
CA MET A 285 -4.41 -10.63 -17.41
C MET A 285 -5.04 -9.38 -17.99
N LYS A 286 -4.21 -8.47 -18.53
CA LYS A 286 -4.52 -7.07 -18.87
C LYS A 286 -5.76 -6.83 -19.77
N HIS A 287 -6.36 -7.89 -20.32
CA HIS A 287 -7.51 -7.85 -21.22
C HIS A 287 -8.57 -8.94 -20.94
N GLN A 288 -8.61 -9.53 -19.75
CA GLN A 288 -9.49 -10.65 -19.39
C GLN A 288 -10.28 -10.36 -18.11
N GLN A 289 -11.30 -11.16 -17.82
CA GLN A 289 -11.98 -11.15 -16.53
C GLN A 289 -11.01 -11.56 -15.42
N GLU A 290 -11.22 -11.02 -14.22
CA GLU A 290 -10.47 -11.40 -13.03
C GLU A 290 -10.71 -12.88 -12.72
N PHE A 291 -9.61 -13.64 -12.66
CA PHE A 291 -9.64 -15.05 -12.32
C PHE A 291 -9.10 -15.22 -10.90
N HIS A 292 -10.01 -15.24 -9.95
CA HIS A 292 -9.70 -15.61 -8.57
C HIS A 292 -10.10 -17.06 -8.33
N LEU A 293 -9.09 -17.88 -8.06
CA LEU A 293 -9.28 -19.28 -7.72
C LEU A 293 -9.05 -19.46 -6.22
N ARG A 294 -10.13 -19.78 -5.52
CA ARG A 294 -10.07 -20.16 -4.11
C ARG A 294 -10.15 -21.67 -3.98
N LEU A 295 -9.24 -22.25 -3.22
CA LEU A 295 -9.06 -23.69 -3.06
C LEU A 295 -9.59 -24.16 -1.71
N GLN A 296 -10.36 -25.24 -1.77
CA GLN A 296 -10.80 -26.00 -0.60
C GLN A 296 -10.18 -27.38 -0.64
N TYR A 297 -9.49 -27.75 0.43
CA TYR A 297 -8.84 -29.05 0.58
C TYR A 297 -9.79 -30.03 1.28
N ASN A 298 -10.25 -31.06 0.57
CA ASN A 298 -11.10 -32.13 1.11
C ASN A 298 -10.40 -33.48 0.92
N ASN A 299 -9.92 -34.10 2.01
CA ASN A 299 -9.44 -35.50 2.12
C ASN A 299 -9.10 -36.18 0.78
N ASN A 300 -8.05 -35.69 0.09
CA ASN A 300 -7.48 -36.15 -1.19
C ASN A 300 -7.92 -35.45 -2.49
N SER A 301 -8.66 -34.34 -2.42
CA SER A 301 -9.02 -33.52 -3.60
C SER A 301 -8.93 -32.02 -3.30
N VAL A 302 -8.43 -31.26 -4.28
CA VAL A 302 -8.44 -29.80 -4.28
C VAL A 302 -9.59 -29.36 -5.17
N ILE A 303 -10.63 -28.81 -4.55
CA ILE A 303 -11.81 -28.30 -5.24
C ILE A 303 -11.67 -26.79 -5.35
N SER A 304 -11.96 -26.25 -6.53
CA SER A 304 -11.98 -24.80 -6.76
C SER A 304 -13.40 -24.25 -6.72
N ASN A 305 -13.53 -22.94 -6.57
CA ASN A 305 -14.79 -22.21 -6.70
C ASN A 305 -15.38 -22.23 -8.14
N ASN A 306 -14.70 -22.80 -9.13
CA ASN A 306 -15.22 -22.99 -10.50
C ASN A 306 -15.78 -24.41 -10.69
N GLU A 307 -17.09 -24.54 -10.49
CA GLU A 307 -17.97 -25.69 -10.84
C GLU A 307 -17.29 -27.06 -10.96
N GLY A 308 -16.85 -27.64 -9.83
CA GLY A 308 -16.50 -29.07 -9.75
C GLY A 308 -15.25 -29.51 -10.50
N THR A 309 -14.44 -28.59 -11.01
CA THR A 309 -13.15 -28.91 -11.64
C THR A 309 -12.03 -28.87 -10.60
N ASN A 310 -11.05 -29.78 -10.71
CA ASN A 310 -9.88 -29.72 -9.84
C ASN A 310 -9.00 -28.50 -10.20
N PHE A 311 -8.13 -28.07 -9.27
CA PHE A 311 -7.24 -26.92 -9.44
C PHE A 311 -6.52 -26.86 -10.79
N TYR A 312 -5.88 -27.97 -11.18
CA TYR A 312 -5.06 -28.03 -12.38
C TYR A 312 -5.91 -27.96 -13.65
N GLN A 313 -7.08 -28.63 -13.67
CA GLN A 313 -8.05 -28.48 -14.74
C GLN A 313 -8.59 -27.06 -14.81
N SER A 314 -8.85 -26.41 -13.67
CA SER A 314 -9.29 -25.00 -13.64
C SER A 314 -8.25 -24.08 -14.30
N ILE A 315 -6.97 -24.25 -13.96
CA ILE A 315 -5.87 -23.50 -14.58
C ILE A 315 -5.76 -23.83 -16.08
N GLN A 316 -5.73 -25.11 -16.46
CA GLN A 316 -5.62 -25.51 -17.86
C GLN A 316 -6.80 -25.02 -18.72
N LEU A 317 -8.02 -25.11 -18.20
CA LEU A 317 -9.23 -24.61 -18.86
C LEU A 317 -9.15 -23.10 -19.04
N TYR A 318 -8.68 -22.37 -18.03
CA TYR A 318 -8.45 -20.93 -18.11
C TYR A 318 -7.41 -20.57 -19.18
N PHE A 319 -6.25 -21.24 -19.22
CA PHE A 319 -5.26 -20.96 -20.27
C PHE A 319 -5.71 -21.40 -21.67
N LYS A 320 -6.48 -22.48 -21.78
CA LYS A 320 -7.10 -22.88 -23.06
C LYS A 320 -8.12 -21.85 -23.52
N SER A 321 -8.99 -21.36 -22.64
CA SER A 321 -10.00 -20.35 -23.01
C SER A 321 -9.33 -19.03 -23.43
N VAL A 322 -8.24 -18.63 -22.77
CA VAL A 322 -7.44 -17.46 -23.15
C VAL A 322 -6.79 -17.65 -24.53
N GLN A 323 -6.16 -18.80 -24.80
CA GLN A 323 -5.58 -19.08 -26.12
C GLN A 323 -6.63 -19.10 -27.23
N ILE A 324 -7.83 -19.61 -26.96
CA ILE A 324 -8.96 -19.58 -27.90
C ILE A 324 -9.40 -18.13 -28.18
N ILE A 325 -9.41 -17.27 -27.16
CA ILE A 325 -9.72 -15.84 -27.32
C ILE A 325 -8.62 -15.13 -28.13
N GLU A 326 -7.34 -15.40 -27.89
CA GLU A 326 -6.24 -14.81 -28.68
C GLU A 326 -6.27 -15.25 -30.15
N GLN A 327 -6.60 -16.51 -30.43
CA GLN A 327 -6.74 -17.00 -31.80
C GLN A 327 -7.94 -16.36 -32.53
N SER A 328 -9.05 -16.12 -31.84
CA SER A 328 -10.24 -15.49 -32.44
C SER A 328 -10.11 -13.97 -32.62
N SER A 329 -9.27 -13.31 -31.81
CA SER A 329 -9.00 -11.86 -31.90
C SER A 329 -8.17 -11.49 -33.14
N ASN A 330 -7.38 -12.42 -33.68
CA ASN A 330 -6.57 -12.21 -34.89
C ASN A 330 -7.35 -12.37 -36.21
N TYR A 331 -8.66 -12.64 -36.16
CA TYR A 331 -9.54 -12.72 -37.33
C TYR A 331 -10.48 -11.50 -37.50
N LEU A 332 -10.27 -10.43 -36.73
CA LEU A 332 -10.99 -9.17 -36.82
C LEU A 332 -10.02 -8.00 -37.12
N CYS A 333 -9.43 -8.02 -38.32
CA CYS A 333 -8.79 -6.87 -38.97
C CYS A 333 -8.92 -6.99 -40.49
#